data_AF-A0A3M6WYX5-F1
#
_entry.id   AF-A0A3M6WYX5-F1
#
_cell.length_a   1.000
_cell.length_b   1.000
_cell.length_c   1.000
_cell.angle_alpha   90.00
_cell.angle_beta   90.00
_cell.angle_gamma   90.00
#
_symmetry.space_group_name_H-M   'P 1'
#
loop_
_entity.id
_entity.type
_entity.pdbx_description
1 polymer ?
#
loop_
_entity_poly.entity_id
_entity_poly.type
_entity_poly.pdbx_seq_one_letter_code
_entity_poly.pdbx_strand_id
1 'polypeptide(L)'
;MMILQIMMIENGLGKDVWRVPRESIDSFLLYQWITIILYTPQVTFVKYALSSRDKLVTSIMFLLGLVATVAAGVRIALVHKFLYTTNFTYENAEFDVLYFVEISICVTCACVPSCARLARKTWRTIRGYEDSHPASFDTLNAWRGGHRAGPAGHGGIQISQSFSQKRTTGSHAVSHDAEDEVELIDGAFSLRPDRQKMQYSIALEEAFALPRMKEQTERWASLFAVDGQKHAREVTDIAEIRTKYMDEYGVGYQILSYTAPGVQDIYDPKEAHSFAREINDYVAEQIKGKEDRFGCFATLSMHDPSEAAAELERCVLKLGFKGALVNDTQRSGQDGDDMIFCDGPEWDVFWETCTKLDVPFYLHPRNPTGTMFEKLWKDRKWLIGPPLSFAQGVGLSLLGMVTNGVFDRHPNLQIIIGHLGEHIPPDLWRIDHWFEDIKKPLGMAAQCKKTIRDYFAQNIWITTSGNFSSPLLQLCMTEISADRILFSIDYPFEKFEDACIWFDKTELNKIDKLKIGRENAKKLFKLGRYKDSEAQLKR
;
A
#
# COMPACT_ATOMS: atom_id res chain seq x y z
N MET A 1 22.86 -1.49 47.89
CA MET A 1 22.23 -2.63 47.20
C MET A 1 21.87 -3.75 48.17
N MET A 2 22.81 -4.32 48.92
CA MET A 2 22.54 -5.46 49.82
C MET A 2 21.48 -5.19 50.90
N ILE A 3 21.45 -3.98 51.50
CA ILE A 3 20.45 -3.60 52.52
C ILE A 3 19.02 -3.53 51.92
N LEU A 4 18.89 -2.97 50.71
CA LEU A 4 17.58 -2.85 50.04
C LEU A 4 17.03 -4.23 49.65
N GLN A 5 17.88 -5.17 49.26
CA GLN A 5 17.46 -6.55 49.00
C GLN A 5 16.95 -7.25 50.27
N ILE A 6 17.57 -7.01 51.44
CA ILE A 6 17.08 -7.56 52.72
C ILE A 6 15.69 -6.98 53.03
N MET A 7 15.52 -5.67 52.89
CA MET A 7 14.20 -5.02 53.10
C MET A 7 13.13 -5.54 52.12
N MET A 8 13.50 -5.85 50.88
CA MET A 8 12.57 -6.44 49.91
C MET A 8 12.18 -7.88 50.26
N ILE A 9 13.09 -8.69 50.81
CA ILE A 9 12.79 -10.05 51.27
C ILE A 9 11.80 -10.03 52.44
N GLU A 10 11.99 -9.11 53.38
CA GLU A 10 11.04 -8.91 54.48
C GLU A 10 9.65 -8.50 53.98
N ASN A 11 9.59 -7.72 52.89
CA ASN A 11 8.36 -7.25 52.25
C ASN A 11 7.82 -8.19 51.15
N GLY A 12 8.29 -9.44 51.06
CA GLY A 12 7.66 -10.48 50.25
C GLY A 12 8.42 -10.95 49.02
N LEU A 13 9.66 -10.49 48.79
CA LEU A 13 10.49 -11.04 47.71
C LEU A 13 10.70 -12.55 47.92
N GLY A 14 10.20 -13.37 46.99
CA GLY A 14 10.29 -14.83 47.04
C GLY A 14 9.10 -15.53 47.71
N LYS A 15 8.05 -14.80 48.13
CA LYS A 15 6.77 -15.37 48.60
C LYS A 15 5.71 -15.27 47.49
N ASP A 16 4.72 -16.16 47.52
CA ASP A 16 3.57 -16.15 46.59
C ASP A 16 2.77 -14.84 46.76
N VAL A 17 2.54 -14.13 45.66
CA VAL A 17 2.02 -12.75 45.63
C VAL A 17 0.63 -12.64 46.28
N TRP A 18 -0.16 -13.71 46.22
CA TRP A 18 -1.52 -13.77 46.80
C TRP A 18 -1.52 -13.92 48.33
N ARG A 19 -0.35 -14.14 48.94
CA ARG A 19 -0.18 -14.28 50.39
C ARG A 19 0.49 -13.07 51.04
N VAL A 20 0.86 -12.06 50.26
CA VAL A 20 1.53 -10.85 50.76
C VAL A 20 0.49 -9.77 51.06
N PRO A 21 0.44 -9.19 52.27
CA PRO A 21 -0.46 -8.10 52.59
C PRO A 21 -0.25 -6.91 51.66
N ARG A 22 -1.34 -6.22 51.28
CA ARG A 22 -1.32 -5.17 50.25
C ARG A 22 -0.32 -4.04 50.55
N GLU A 23 -0.18 -3.67 51.81
CA GLU A 23 0.75 -2.63 52.28
C GLU A 23 2.24 -3.03 52.09
N SER A 24 2.53 -4.32 52.16
CA SER A 24 3.87 -4.86 51.91
C SER A 24 4.19 -4.91 50.41
N ILE A 25 3.17 -5.01 49.55
CA ILE A 25 3.35 -4.94 48.09
C ILE A 25 3.76 -3.52 47.68
N ASP A 26 3.12 -2.50 48.23
CA ASP A 26 3.46 -1.11 47.94
C ASP A 26 4.89 -0.77 48.39
N SER A 27 5.26 -1.23 49.58
CA SER A 27 6.63 -1.09 50.12
C SER A 27 7.65 -1.86 49.27
N PHE A 28 7.32 -3.07 48.83
CA PHE A 28 8.16 -3.87 47.93
C PHE A 28 8.40 -3.18 46.58
N LEU A 29 7.34 -2.64 45.96
CA LEU A 29 7.43 -1.92 44.70
C LEU A 29 8.27 -0.65 44.84
N LEU A 30 8.12 0.08 45.95
CA LEU A 30 8.94 1.26 46.25
C LEU A 30 10.43 0.91 46.37
N TYR A 31 10.78 -0.14 47.14
CA TYR A 31 12.18 -0.55 47.28
C TYR A 31 12.77 -1.10 45.99
N GLN A 32 11.97 -1.80 45.18
CA GLN A 32 12.39 -2.24 43.85
C GLN A 32 12.67 -1.06 42.92
N TRP A 33 11.81 -0.03 42.94
CA TRP A 33 11.99 1.18 42.15
C TRP A 33 13.27 1.94 42.55
N ILE A 34 13.49 2.14 43.87
CA ILE A 34 14.73 2.74 44.38
C ILE A 34 15.96 1.93 43.97
N THR A 35 15.85 0.59 44.00
CA THR A 35 16.93 -0.31 43.63
C THR A 35 17.32 -0.17 42.15
N ILE A 36 16.34 -0.09 41.25
CA ILE A 36 16.58 0.11 39.81
C ILE A 36 17.24 1.48 39.53
N ILE A 37 16.78 2.52 40.20
CA ILE A 37 17.34 3.88 40.07
C ILE A 37 18.78 3.94 40.55
N LEU A 38 19.13 3.24 41.62
CA LEU A 38 20.49 3.25 42.15
C LEU A 38 21.43 2.27 41.41
N TYR A 39 20.89 1.18 40.87
CA TYR A 39 21.65 0.19 40.11
C TYR A 39 22.11 0.72 38.75
N THR A 40 21.28 1.51 38.07
CA THR A 40 21.58 2.03 36.71
C THR A 40 22.81 2.95 36.67
N PRO A 41 22.99 3.92 37.61
CA PRO A 41 24.23 4.68 37.76
C PRO A 41 25.41 3.80 38.15
N GLN A 42 25.22 2.84 39.08
CA GLN A 42 26.30 1.99 39.57
C GLN A 42 26.91 1.12 38.46
N VAL A 43 26.10 0.52 37.59
CA VAL A 43 26.57 -0.25 36.42
C VAL A 43 27.33 0.65 35.43
N THR A 44 26.92 1.91 35.32
CA THR A 44 27.55 2.90 34.43
C THR A 44 28.88 3.41 35.00
N PHE A 45 28.98 3.61 36.32
CA PHE A 45 30.21 4.02 37.01
C PHE A 45 31.28 2.92 37.05
N VAL A 46 30.87 1.65 37.16
CA VAL A 46 31.80 0.51 37.23
C VAL A 46 32.40 0.16 35.86
N LYS A 47 31.76 0.54 34.74
CA LYS A 47 32.20 0.14 33.40
C LYS A 47 32.98 1.17 32.60
N TYR A 48 33.25 2.36 33.11
CA TYR A 48 33.82 3.42 32.26
C TYR A 48 34.83 4.34 32.97
N ALA A 49 36.10 4.21 32.57
CA ALA A 49 37.13 5.24 32.76
C ALA A 49 36.86 6.43 31.82
N LEU A 50 35.76 7.16 32.05
CA LEU A 50 35.42 8.35 31.28
C LEU A 50 36.12 9.59 31.84
N SER A 51 36.47 10.52 30.94
CA SER A 51 37.01 11.83 31.30
C SER A 51 36.00 12.62 32.12
N SER A 52 36.46 13.52 33.02
CA SER A 52 35.58 14.32 33.89
C SER A 52 34.51 15.11 33.13
N ARG A 53 34.76 15.40 31.84
CA ARG A 53 33.83 16.11 30.95
C ARG A 53 32.64 15.25 30.51
N ASP A 54 32.87 13.98 30.20
CA ASP A 54 31.81 13.06 29.75
C ASP A 54 30.95 12.60 30.93
N LYS A 55 31.55 12.56 32.13
CA LYS A 55 30.81 12.37 33.39
C LYS A 55 29.80 13.50 33.63
N LEU A 56 30.20 14.77 33.46
CA LEU A 56 29.31 15.91 33.67
C LEU A 56 28.12 15.91 32.69
N VAL A 57 28.38 15.68 31.40
CA VAL A 57 27.31 15.65 30.38
C VAL A 57 26.34 14.49 30.62
N THR A 58 26.87 13.32 30.97
CA THR A 58 26.04 12.14 31.26
C THR A 58 25.22 12.34 32.53
N SER A 59 25.80 12.93 33.59
CA SER A 59 25.07 13.28 34.81
C SER A 59 23.93 14.28 34.56
N ILE A 60 24.12 15.27 33.69
CA ILE A 60 23.06 16.22 33.31
C ILE A 60 21.91 15.51 32.57
N MET A 61 22.22 14.55 31.69
CA MET A 61 21.19 13.78 30.98
C MET A 61 20.34 12.93 31.93
N PHE A 62 20.95 12.31 32.95
CA PHE A 62 20.20 11.54 33.95
C PHE A 62 19.39 12.45 34.91
N LEU A 63 19.89 13.64 35.25
CA LEU A 63 19.14 14.61 36.06
C LEU A 63 17.85 15.06 35.37
N LEU A 64 17.92 15.32 34.05
CA LEU A 64 16.76 15.65 33.23
C LEU A 64 15.75 14.50 33.15
N GLY A 65 16.23 13.25 33.01
CA GLY A 65 15.37 12.07 33.06
C GLY A 65 14.67 11.88 34.42
N LEU A 66 15.36 12.21 35.53
CA LEU A 66 14.77 12.16 36.87
C LEU A 66 13.66 13.21 37.03
N VAL A 67 13.85 14.43 36.52
CA VAL A 67 12.82 15.49 36.55
C VAL A 67 11.57 15.07 35.77
N ALA A 68 11.73 14.49 34.58
CA ALA A 68 10.61 13.97 33.80
C ALA A 68 9.87 12.84 34.54
N THR A 69 10.60 11.97 35.23
CA THR A 69 10.02 10.87 36.01
C THR A 69 9.22 11.38 37.21
N VAL A 70 9.72 12.40 37.93
CA VAL A 70 9.01 13.03 39.05
C VAL A 70 7.74 13.74 38.55
N ALA A 71 7.80 14.44 37.41
CA ALA A 71 6.64 15.09 36.82
C ALA A 71 5.54 14.08 36.46
N ALA A 72 5.92 12.93 35.88
CA ALA A 72 4.98 11.84 35.59
C ALA A 72 4.36 11.25 36.88
N GLY A 73 5.13 11.15 37.97
CA GLY A 73 4.63 10.73 39.28
C GLY A 73 3.59 11.69 39.86
N VAL A 74 3.83 13.00 39.77
CA VAL A 74 2.87 14.04 40.19
C VAL A 74 1.59 13.98 39.36
N ARG A 75 1.70 13.71 38.06
CA ARG A 75 0.54 13.53 37.16
C ARG A 75 -0.37 12.39 37.63
N ILE A 76 0.21 11.23 37.96
CA ILE A 76 -0.56 10.07 38.43
C ILE A 76 -1.29 10.40 39.75
N ALA A 77 -0.64 11.12 40.66
CA ALA A 77 -1.26 11.55 41.92
C ALA A 77 -2.44 12.53 41.69
N LEU A 78 -2.33 13.43 40.71
CA LEU A 78 -3.41 14.35 40.34
C LEU A 78 -4.57 13.63 39.64
N VAL A 79 -4.28 12.66 38.76
CA VAL A 79 -5.29 11.80 38.12
C VAL A 79 -6.05 10.95 39.13
N HIS A 80 -5.40 10.49 40.20
CA HIS A 80 -6.10 9.77 41.28
C HIS A 80 -7.11 10.68 42.02
N LYS A 81 -6.79 11.97 42.19
CA LYS A 81 -7.71 12.96 42.77
C LYS A 81 -8.90 13.26 41.83
N PHE A 82 -8.69 13.14 40.52
CA PHE A 82 -9.67 13.37 39.45
C PHE A 82 -10.76 12.29 39.36
N LEU A 83 -10.52 11.07 39.85
CA LEU A 83 -11.51 9.99 39.85
C LEU A 83 -12.77 10.28 40.71
N TYR A 84 -12.77 11.38 41.47
CA TYR A 84 -13.83 11.69 42.43
C TYR A 84 -14.49 13.06 42.24
N THR A 85 -14.19 13.82 41.18
CA THR A 85 -14.78 15.16 40.94
C THR A 85 -15.81 15.16 39.79
N THR A 86 -16.83 16.01 39.89
CA THR A 86 -18.04 15.98 39.01
C THR A 86 -18.16 17.16 38.05
N ASN A 87 -17.18 18.07 37.97
CA ASN A 87 -17.26 19.25 37.09
C ASN A 87 -16.01 19.39 36.20
N PHE A 88 -16.16 19.05 34.92
CA PHE A 88 -15.06 18.81 34.00
C PHE A 88 -14.39 20.08 33.44
N THR A 89 -15.05 21.24 33.48
CA THR A 89 -14.64 22.38 32.63
C THR A 89 -13.88 23.48 33.37
N TYR A 90 -14.08 23.65 34.68
CA TYR A 90 -13.44 24.74 35.44
C TYR A 90 -12.16 24.31 36.18
N GLU A 91 -12.01 23.02 36.50
CA GLU A 91 -10.87 22.49 37.28
C GLU A 91 -9.68 22.01 36.41
N ASN A 92 -9.81 22.01 35.07
CA ASN A 92 -8.78 21.50 34.14
C ASN A 92 -7.61 22.47 33.91
N ALA A 93 -7.72 23.74 34.29
CA ALA A 93 -6.70 24.75 33.96
C ALA A 93 -5.31 24.42 34.54
N GLU A 94 -5.25 23.89 35.77
CA GLU A 94 -3.98 23.51 36.38
C GLU A 94 -3.38 22.24 35.76
N PHE A 95 -4.23 21.30 35.34
CA PHE A 95 -3.82 20.07 34.66
C PHE A 95 -3.24 20.36 33.28
N ASP A 96 -3.90 21.25 32.51
CA ASP A 96 -3.46 21.63 31.17
C ASP A 96 -2.13 22.40 31.20
N VAL A 97 -1.94 23.29 32.19
CA VAL A 97 -0.66 24.00 32.38
C VAL A 97 0.46 23.02 32.72
N LEU A 98 0.22 22.04 33.60
CA LEU A 98 1.24 21.06 33.96
C LEU A 98 1.59 20.16 32.77
N TYR A 99 0.61 19.79 31.95
CA TYR A 99 0.81 19.02 30.72
C TYR A 99 1.62 19.79 29.68
N PHE A 100 1.37 21.09 29.54
CA PHE A 100 2.15 21.95 28.64
C PHE A 100 3.62 22.06 29.07
N VAL A 101 3.88 22.14 30.38
CA VAL A 101 5.24 22.12 30.94
C VAL A 101 5.90 20.76 30.71
N GLU A 102 5.18 19.66 30.90
CA GLU A 102 5.68 18.29 30.69
C GLU A 102 6.08 18.05 29.23
N ILE A 103 5.24 18.47 28.27
CA ILE A 103 5.56 18.39 26.83
C ILE A 103 6.81 19.21 26.52
N SER A 104 6.90 20.42 27.05
CA SER A 104 8.05 21.30 26.82
C SER A 104 9.36 20.70 27.34
N ILE A 105 9.31 20.03 28.50
CA ILE A 105 10.46 19.29 29.06
C ILE A 105 10.81 18.07 28.20
N CYS A 106 9.83 17.31 27.73
CA CYS A 106 10.04 16.13 26.89
C CYS A 106 10.65 16.50 25.53
N VAL A 107 10.15 17.55 24.88
CA VAL A 107 10.71 18.08 23.63
C VAL A 107 12.14 18.56 23.84
N THR A 108 12.41 19.25 24.94
CA THR A 108 13.77 19.67 25.29
C THR A 108 14.69 18.45 25.46
N CYS A 109 14.23 17.40 26.15
CA CYS A 109 15.00 16.15 26.34
C CYS A 109 15.28 15.43 25.02
N ALA A 110 14.31 15.37 24.10
CA ALA A 110 14.49 14.76 22.77
C ALA A 110 15.50 15.54 21.90
N CYS A 111 15.59 16.86 22.10
CA CYS A 111 16.49 17.73 21.32
C CYS A 111 17.92 17.80 21.88
N VAL A 112 18.16 17.42 23.15
CA VAL A 112 19.47 17.47 23.80
C VAL A 112 20.60 16.77 23.03
N PRO A 113 20.42 15.58 22.39
CA PRO A 113 21.48 14.94 21.60
C PRO A 113 21.96 15.79 20.42
N SER A 114 21.07 16.57 19.81
CA SER A 114 21.37 17.48 18.70
C SER A 114 22.05 18.76 19.20
N CYS A 115 21.54 19.33 20.31
CA CYS A 115 22.14 20.51 20.96
C CYS A 115 23.56 20.21 21.50
N ALA A 116 23.80 19.02 22.05
CA ALA A 116 25.13 18.59 22.51
C ALA A 116 26.14 18.42 21.37
N ARG A 117 25.66 18.13 20.15
CA ARG A 117 26.48 18.06 18.93
C ARG A 117 26.83 19.46 18.43
N LEU A 118 25.85 20.37 18.47
CA LEU A 118 26.04 21.77 18.10
C LEU A 118 26.98 22.49 19.07
N ALA A 119 26.77 22.37 20.39
CA ALA A 119 27.63 22.97 21.41
C ALA A 119 29.09 22.51 21.32
N ARG A 120 29.33 21.23 20.95
CA ARG A 120 30.69 20.73 20.69
C ARG A 120 31.33 21.38 19.47
N LYS A 121 30.54 21.69 18.43
CA LYS A 121 31.00 22.36 17.22
C LYS A 121 31.32 23.83 17.50
N THR A 122 30.43 24.57 18.16
CA THR A 122 30.65 25.99 18.50
C THR A 122 31.81 26.18 19.49
N TRP A 123 31.97 25.28 20.46
CA TRP A 123 33.07 25.34 21.42
C TRP A 123 34.45 25.11 20.79
N ARG A 124 34.54 24.28 19.74
CA ARG A 124 35.77 24.09 18.95
C ARG A 124 36.15 25.36 18.19
N THR A 125 35.15 26.05 17.65
CA THR A 125 35.33 27.34 16.96
C THR A 125 35.77 28.46 17.93
N ILE A 126 35.20 28.50 19.14
CA ILE A 126 35.53 29.54 20.13
C ILE A 126 36.94 29.38 20.73
N ARG A 127 37.45 28.15 20.86
CA ARG A 127 38.80 27.90 21.41
C ARG A 127 39.93 27.94 20.37
N GLY A 128 39.66 28.30 19.13
CA GLY A 128 40.69 28.53 18.10
C GLY A 128 41.52 27.28 17.77
N TYR A 129 40.91 26.09 17.74
CA TYR A 129 41.61 24.89 17.28
C TYR A 129 41.45 24.77 15.76
N GLU A 130 42.48 25.13 15.00
CA GLU A 130 42.56 24.88 13.55
C GLU A 130 42.93 23.41 13.29
N ASP A 131 42.02 22.65 12.69
CA ASP A 131 42.31 21.31 12.19
C ASP A 131 43.16 21.40 10.91
N SER A 132 44.48 21.29 11.08
CA SER A 132 45.42 21.10 9.97
C SER A 132 45.60 19.62 9.65
N HIS A 133 44.55 18.92 9.20
CA HIS A 133 44.68 17.72 8.36
C HIS A 133 43.35 17.43 7.62
N PRO A 134 43.38 17.21 6.29
CA PRO A 134 42.18 16.79 5.57
C PRO A 134 41.86 15.34 5.95
N ALA A 135 40.62 15.10 6.41
CA ALA A 135 40.14 13.75 6.65
C ALA A 135 39.99 13.01 5.31
N SER A 136 40.90 12.07 5.05
CA SER A 136 40.69 11.01 4.08
C SER A 136 39.51 10.15 4.55
N PHE A 137 38.56 9.95 3.64
CA PHE A 137 37.44 9.03 3.84
C PHE A 137 37.94 7.61 3.57
N ASP A 138 38.68 7.04 4.53
CA ASP A 138 39.00 5.61 4.49
C ASP A 138 37.81 4.80 5.00
N THR A 139 37.29 4.01 4.08
CA THR A 139 36.33 2.93 4.30
C THR A 139 36.99 1.84 5.14
N LEU A 140 36.48 1.63 6.36
CA LEU A 140 36.77 0.42 7.14
C LEU A 140 35.49 -0.42 7.28
N ASN A 141 35.21 -1.14 6.20
CA ASN A 141 34.71 -2.51 6.31
C ASN A 141 35.82 -3.36 6.93
N ALA A 142 35.60 -3.92 8.12
CA ALA A 142 35.95 -5.30 8.48
C ALA A 142 35.85 -5.52 10.00
N TRP A 143 34.71 -6.04 10.44
CA TRP A 143 34.68 -6.96 11.59
C TRP A 143 34.19 -8.30 11.07
N ARG A 144 35.12 -9.09 10.50
CA ARG A 144 35.09 -10.56 10.55
C ARG A 144 36.49 -11.10 10.30
N GLY A 145 37.06 -11.71 11.34
CA GLY A 145 37.98 -12.85 11.25
C GLY A 145 39.41 -12.55 10.83
N GLY A 146 40.35 -12.68 11.77
CA GLY A 146 41.75 -12.91 11.47
C GLY A 146 42.41 -13.72 12.57
N HIS A 147 42.96 -14.89 12.21
CA HIS A 147 44.13 -15.64 12.70
C HIS A 147 44.38 -16.67 11.56
N ARG A 148 45.49 -16.79 10.82
CA ARG A 148 46.96 -16.69 11.04
C ARG A 148 47.65 -16.38 9.67
N ALA A 149 48.60 -15.45 9.57
CA ALA A 149 50.08 -15.57 9.67
C ALA A 149 50.82 -15.99 8.37
N GLY A 150 51.82 -15.18 7.97
CA GLY A 150 52.91 -15.53 7.02
C GLY A 150 53.48 -14.34 6.21
N PRO A 151 54.79 -14.02 6.26
CA PRO A 151 55.38 -12.87 5.55
C PRO A 151 56.28 -13.26 4.35
N ALA A 152 56.28 -12.46 3.26
CA ALA A 152 57.45 -12.10 2.43
C ALA A 152 57.07 -11.37 1.10
N GLY A 153 57.81 -10.30 0.80
CA GLY A 153 58.49 -10.13 -0.50
C GLY A 153 57.80 -9.43 -1.70
N HIS A 154 58.33 -8.24 -2.05
CA HIS A 154 58.42 -7.59 -3.39
C HIS A 154 57.12 -7.26 -4.14
N GLY A 155 56.90 -6.17 -4.85
CA GLY A 155 57.70 -5.06 -5.40
C GLY A 155 56.92 -4.53 -6.62
N GLY A 156 56.81 -3.22 -6.86
CA GLY A 156 56.28 -2.68 -8.13
C GLY A 156 55.44 -1.39 -8.10
N ILE A 157 56.15 -0.25 -8.09
CA ILE A 157 55.94 1.03 -8.82
C ILE A 157 54.50 1.50 -9.14
N GLN A 158 54.14 2.68 -8.62
CA GLN A 158 53.01 3.52 -9.07
C GLN A 158 53.53 4.85 -9.64
N ILE A 159 53.10 5.21 -10.85
CA ILE A 159 53.41 6.50 -11.50
C ILE A 159 52.24 7.46 -11.27
N SER A 160 52.51 8.64 -10.71
CA SER A 160 51.55 9.72 -10.51
C SER A 160 51.64 10.77 -11.63
N GLN A 161 50.51 11.19 -12.18
CA GLN A 161 50.40 12.46 -12.92
C GLN A 161 49.27 13.31 -12.33
N SER A 162 49.60 14.53 -11.93
CA SER A 162 48.73 15.55 -11.36
C SER A 162 48.19 16.49 -12.46
N PHE A 163 46.91 16.86 -12.40
CA PHE A 163 46.34 17.94 -13.23
C PHE A 163 45.85 19.10 -12.35
N SER A 164 46.20 20.32 -12.74
CA SER A 164 45.86 21.59 -12.08
C SER A 164 44.83 22.34 -12.92
N GLN A 165 43.70 22.75 -12.33
CA GLN A 165 42.67 23.54 -13.00
C GLN A 165 42.63 24.98 -12.45
N LYS A 166 42.92 25.96 -13.31
CA LYS A 166 42.80 27.41 -13.04
C LYS A 166 41.33 27.85 -13.17
N ARG A 167 40.85 28.66 -12.22
CA ARG A 167 39.58 29.41 -12.30
C ARG A 167 39.80 30.75 -13.01
N THR A 168 38.91 31.09 -13.94
CA THR A 168 38.75 32.46 -14.47
C THR A 168 37.31 32.90 -14.24
N THR A 169 37.15 34.14 -13.76
CA THR A 169 35.88 34.83 -13.55
C THR A 169 35.61 35.76 -14.73
N GLY A 170 34.44 35.65 -15.36
CA GLY A 170 33.97 36.58 -16.39
C GLY A 170 32.47 36.80 -16.26
N SER A 171 32.05 38.07 -16.19
CA SER A 171 30.67 38.54 -16.16
C SER A 171 30.19 38.84 -17.59
N HIS A 172 29.04 38.32 -18.01
CA HIS A 172 28.33 38.79 -19.19
C HIS A 172 26.83 38.97 -18.93
N ALA A 173 26.31 40.08 -19.44
CA ALA A 173 24.91 40.49 -19.40
C ALA A 173 24.08 39.69 -20.41
N VAL A 174 22.83 39.39 -20.05
CA VAL A 174 21.90 38.59 -20.85
C VAL A 174 20.92 39.52 -21.57
N SER A 175 20.80 39.36 -22.88
CA SER A 175 19.68 39.86 -23.70
C SER A 175 18.66 38.75 -23.88
N HIS A 176 17.37 39.09 -23.76
CA HIS A 176 16.24 38.16 -23.92
C HIS A 176 15.86 37.99 -25.39
N ASP A 177 15.81 36.73 -25.85
CA ASP A 177 15.06 36.28 -27.01
C ASP A 177 14.25 35.02 -26.64
N ALA A 178 13.01 34.94 -27.14
CA ALA A 178 11.93 34.11 -26.61
C ALA A 178 11.75 32.74 -27.32
N GLU A 179 12.83 32.12 -27.80
CA GLU A 179 12.75 30.82 -28.51
C GLU A 179 13.57 29.68 -27.84
N ASP A 180 14.28 29.92 -26.74
CA ASP A 180 15.10 28.91 -26.03
C ASP A 180 14.40 28.22 -24.83
N GLU A 181 13.13 28.54 -24.54
CA GLU A 181 12.42 27.98 -23.36
C GLU A 181 11.88 26.55 -23.56
N VAL A 182 11.96 25.98 -24.77
CA VAL A 182 11.38 24.65 -25.05
C VAL A 182 12.39 23.50 -25.00
N GLU A 183 13.70 23.75 -25.10
CA GLU A 183 14.73 22.68 -25.02
C GLU A 183 15.41 22.56 -23.64
N LEU A 184 15.25 23.53 -22.74
CA LEU A 184 15.90 23.53 -21.41
C LEU A 184 15.12 22.79 -20.31
N ILE A 185 13.88 22.36 -20.57
CA ILE A 185 13.08 21.59 -19.61
C ILE A 185 13.34 20.07 -19.73
N ASP A 186 13.77 19.57 -20.90
CA ASP A 186 14.04 18.14 -21.12
C ASP A 186 15.43 17.68 -20.64
N GLY A 187 16.40 18.60 -20.50
CA GLY A 187 17.77 18.25 -20.08
C GLY A 187 17.98 18.12 -18.56
N ALA A 188 17.11 18.71 -17.74
CA ALA A 188 17.33 18.84 -16.29
C ALA A 188 16.74 17.68 -15.45
N PHE A 189 15.95 16.78 -16.04
CA PHE A 189 15.40 15.59 -15.36
C PHE A 189 16.22 14.30 -15.57
N SER A 190 17.35 14.36 -16.27
CA SER A 190 18.23 13.19 -16.52
C SER A 190 19.17 12.83 -15.35
N LEU A 191 19.02 13.42 -14.18
CA LEU A 191 19.66 12.90 -12.96
C LEU A 191 18.78 11.76 -12.40
N ARG A 192 18.73 10.61 -13.08
CA ARG A 192 18.23 9.36 -12.49
C ARG A 192 19.30 8.89 -11.50
N PRO A 193 19.12 9.01 -10.17
CA PRO A 193 19.92 8.18 -9.28
C PRO A 193 19.49 6.74 -9.54
N ASP A 194 20.42 5.80 -9.42
CA ASP A 194 20.22 4.36 -9.43
C ASP A 194 19.23 3.93 -8.32
N ARG A 195 17.95 4.26 -8.50
CA ARG A 195 16.86 3.90 -7.60
C ARG A 195 16.46 2.48 -7.94
N GLN A 196 16.53 1.60 -6.95
CA GLN A 196 16.02 0.23 -7.01
C GLN A 196 14.55 0.24 -7.43
N LYS A 197 14.31 0.07 -8.72
CA LYS A 197 12.98 -0.16 -9.28
C LYS A 197 12.49 -1.54 -8.81
N MET A 198 11.25 -1.66 -8.37
CA MET A 198 10.60 -2.97 -8.32
C MET A 198 10.52 -3.49 -9.76
N GLN A 199 11.25 -4.55 -10.07
CA GLN A 199 11.28 -5.12 -11.43
C GLN A 199 10.21 -6.19 -11.65
N TYR A 200 9.18 -6.25 -10.81
CA TYR A 200 8.46 -7.51 -10.62
C TYR A 200 6.95 -7.42 -10.69
N SER A 201 6.38 -6.24 -10.92
CA SER A 201 4.94 -6.05 -10.76
C SER A 201 4.12 -6.85 -11.77
N ILE A 202 3.00 -7.38 -11.28
CA ILE A 202 1.91 -7.90 -12.11
C ILE A 202 0.77 -6.90 -11.97
N ALA A 203 0.22 -6.41 -13.08
CA ALA A 203 -0.96 -5.53 -13.07
C ALA A 203 -2.10 -6.22 -13.84
N LEU A 204 -3.34 -6.09 -13.38
CA LEU A 204 -4.46 -6.91 -13.87
C LEU A 204 -5.80 -6.17 -13.96
N GLU A 205 -5.77 -4.84 -14.07
CA GLU A 205 -6.93 -4.05 -14.48
C GLU A 205 -6.49 -3.19 -15.66
N GLU A 206 -6.10 -3.83 -16.76
CA GLU A 206 -5.35 -3.15 -17.83
C GLU A 206 -6.16 -3.21 -19.12
N ALA A 207 -6.89 -2.14 -19.39
CA ALA A 207 -7.91 -2.07 -20.42
C ALA A 207 -7.31 -2.01 -21.84
N PHE A 208 -8.03 -2.60 -22.79
CA PHE A 208 -7.87 -2.37 -24.23
C PHE A 208 -9.21 -2.19 -24.94
N ALA A 209 -9.17 -1.64 -26.16
CA ALA A 209 -10.30 -1.51 -27.06
C ALA A 209 -9.93 -2.04 -28.45
N LEU A 210 -10.93 -2.48 -29.23
CA LEU A 210 -10.68 -2.90 -30.61
C LEU A 210 -10.24 -1.70 -31.46
N PRO A 211 -9.30 -1.86 -32.40
CA PRO A 211 -8.84 -0.76 -33.26
C PRO A 211 -9.96 -0.03 -34.02
N ARG A 212 -11.02 -0.77 -34.43
CA ARG A 212 -12.19 -0.19 -35.11
C ARG A 212 -13.00 0.77 -34.24
N MET A 213 -12.81 0.73 -32.92
CA MET A 213 -13.50 1.58 -31.95
C MET A 213 -12.73 2.87 -31.68
N LYS A 214 -11.56 3.10 -32.29
CA LYS A 214 -10.68 4.24 -31.97
C LYS A 214 -11.38 5.60 -31.96
N GLU A 215 -12.19 5.90 -32.98
CA GLU A 215 -12.93 7.17 -33.05
C GLU A 215 -13.99 7.28 -31.95
N GLN A 216 -14.70 6.18 -31.69
CA GLN A 216 -15.64 6.11 -30.58
C GLN A 216 -14.91 6.33 -29.25
N THR A 217 -13.81 5.64 -29.00
CA THR A 217 -13.00 5.80 -27.80
C THR A 217 -12.46 7.21 -27.63
N GLU A 218 -12.02 7.88 -28.70
CA GLU A 218 -11.60 9.29 -28.64
C GLU A 218 -12.75 10.21 -28.21
N ARG A 219 -13.98 9.95 -28.66
CA ARG A 219 -15.16 10.69 -28.20
C ARG A 219 -15.47 10.42 -26.73
N TRP A 220 -15.47 9.15 -26.30
CA TRP A 220 -15.69 8.78 -24.90
C TRP A 220 -14.63 9.33 -23.97
N ALA A 221 -13.39 9.44 -24.46
CA ALA A 221 -12.26 9.99 -23.71
C ALA A 221 -12.51 11.40 -23.21
N SER A 222 -13.41 12.18 -23.83
CA SER A 222 -13.83 13.48 -23.30
C SER A 222 -14.42 13.46 -21.89
N LEU A 223 -14.87 12.30 -21.39
CA LEU A 223 -15.39 12.13 -20.04
C LEU A 223 -14.29 11.90 -18.99
N PHE A 224 -13.13 11.35 -19.37
CA PHE A 224 -12.17 10.80 -18.41
C PHE A 224 -10.68 11.00 -18.78
N ALA A 225 -10.36 11.57 -19.94
CA ALA A 225 -9.00 11.85 -20.37
C ALA A 225 -8.84 13.29 -20.85
N VAL A 226 -7.75 13.94 -20.44
CA VAL A 226 -7.41 15.30 -20.89
C VAL A 226 -6.93 15.30 -22.35
N ASP A 227 -6.22 14.24 -22.77
CA ASP A 227 -5.77 14.03 -24.15
C ASP A 227 -6.44 12.77 -24.73
N GLY A 228 -7.57 12.97 -25.41
CA GLY A 228 -8.36 11.89 -26.00
C GLY A 228 -7.62 11.13 -27.11
N GLN A 229 -6.73 11.79 -27.87
CA GLN A 229 -5.95 11.16 -28.93
C GLN A 229 -4.84 10.27 -28.36
N LYS A 230 -4.17 10.72 -27.30
CA LYS A 230 -3.24 9.86 -26.56
C LYS A 230 -3.97 8.66 -25.97
N HIS A 231 -5.08 8.87 -25.25
CA HIS A 231 -5.85 7.79 -24.66
C HIS A 231 -6.30 6.77 -25.73
N ALA A 232 -6.86 7.22 -26.86
CA ALA A 232 -7.29 6.34 -27.93
C ALA A 232 -6.14 5.54 -28.56
N ARG A 233 -4.94 6.13 -28.66
CA ARG A 233 -3.72 5.41 -29.11
C ARG A 233 -3.28 4.35 -28.10
N GLU A 234 -3.30 4.68 -26.81
CA GLU A 234 -2.85 3.79 -25.73
C GLU A 234 -3.80 2.62 -25.47
N VAL A 235 -5.11 2.86 -25.51
CA VAL A 235 -6.12 1.80 -25.28
C VAL A 235 -6.30 0.86 -26.47
N THR A 236 -6.00 1.30 -27.70
CA THR A 236 -6.03 0.43 -28.88
C THR A 236 -4.70 -0.27 -29.14
N ASP A 237 -3.62 0.13 -28.46
CA ASP A 237 -2.36 -0.59 -28.45
C ASP A 237 -2.37 -1.75 -27.43
N ILE A 238 -1.99 -2.93 -27.90
CA ILE A 238 -1.85 -4.11 -27.05
C ILE A 238 -0.40 -4.28 -26.57
N ALA A 239 0.59 -4.06 -27.43
CA ALA A 239 1.94 -4.58 -27.15
C ALA A 239 3.09 -3.64 -27.52
N GLU A 240 2.91 -2.55 -28.27
CA GLU A 240 4.04 -1.71 -28.67
C GLU A 240 4.32 -0.61 -27.65
N ILE A 241 3.34 0.26 -27.40
CA ILE A 241 3.43 1.36 -26.43
C ILE A 241 3.41 0.76 -25.02
N ARG A 242 2.50 -0.17 -24.77
CA ARG A 242 2.32 -0.83 -23.48
C ARG A 242 3.60 -1.51 -22.99
N THR A 243 4.26 -2.28 -23.86
CA THR A 243 5.52 -2.95 -23.49
C THR A 243 6.64 -1.95 -23.16
N LYS A 244 6.71 -0.81 -23.84
CA LYS A 244 7.70 0.23 -23.52
C LYS A 244 7.49 0.79 -22.12
N TYR A 245 6.24 1.10 -21.75
CA TYR A 245 5.93 1.54 -20.39
C TYR A 245 6.18 0.44 -19.35
N MET A 246 5.77 -0.80 -19.64
CA MET A 246 6.06 -1.93 -18.76
C MET A 246 7.56 -2.08 -18.50
N ASP A 247 8.38 -1.95 -19.54
CA ASP A 247 9.84 -2.03 -19.43
C ASP A 247 10.44 -0.84 -18.67
N GLU A 248 9.90 0.37 -18.89
CA GLU A 248 10.36 1.57 -18.21
C GLU A 248 10.05 1.55 -16.70
N TYR A 249 8.86 1.06 -16.33
CA TYR A 249 8.33 1.11 -14.96
C TYR A 249 8.43 -0.21 -14.20
N GLY A 250 9.03 -1.25 -14.79
CA GLY A 250 9.31 -2.52 -14.08
C GLY A 250 8.11 -3.46 -13.94
N VAL A 251 7.14 -3.35 -14.85
CA VAL A 251 5.98 -4.26 -14.92
C VAL A 251 6.34 -5.49 -15.74
N GLY A 252 6.46 -6.63 -15.07
CA GLY A 252 6.85 -7.89 -15.69
C GLY A 252 5.71 -8.52 -16.50
N TYR A 253 4.48 -8.45 -15.99
CA TYR A 253 3.31 -9.10 -16.57
C TYR A 253 2.05 -8.23 -16.47
N GLN A 254 1.23 -8.23 -17.52
CA GLN A 254 -0.11 -7.62 -17.49
C GLN A 254 -1.19 -8.62 -17.89
N ILE A 255 -2.27 -8.68 -17.13
CA ILE A 255 -3.50 -9.36 -17.54
C ILE A 255 -4.43 -8.30 -18.11
N LEU A 256 -4.67 -8.39 -19.42
CA LEU A 256 -5.48 -7.43 -20.16
C LEU A 256 -6.98 -7.73 -19.99
N SER A 257 -7.80 -6.70 -20.15
CA SER A 257 -9.27 -6.80 -20.14
C SER A 257 -9.90 -5.81 -21.10
N TYR A 258 -11.13 -6.05 -21.52
CA TYR A 258 -11.81 -5.12 -22.41
C TYR A 258 -12.35 -3.91 -21.65
N THR A 259 -12.17 -2.72 -22.25
CA THR A 259 -12.58 -1.44 -21.66
C THR A 259 -14.07 -1.38 -21.30
N ALA A 260 -14.40 -0.61 -20.26
CA ALA A 260 -15.78 -0.35 -19.85
C ALA A 260 -16.46 0.71 -20.75
N PRO A 261 -17.79 0.64 -20.94
CA PRO A 261 -18.71 -0.40 -20.46
C PRO A 261 -18.65 -1.71 -21.26
N GLY A 262 -17.98 -1.73 -22.42
CA GLY A 262 -17.74 -2.93 -23.20
C GLY A 262 -19.02 -3.66 -23.62
N VAL A 263 -19.00 -4.99 -23.52
CA VAL A 263 -20.15 -5.85 -23.87
C VAL A 263 -21.36 -5.59 -22.98
N GLN A 264 -21.16 -5.13 -21.74
CA GLN A 264 -22.25 -4.83 -20.82
C GLN A 264 -23.11 -3.65 -21.28
N ASP A 265 -22.68 -2.86 -22.26
CA ASP A 265 -23.49 -1.79 -22.86
C ASP A 265 -24.43 -2.28 -24.00
N ILE A 266 -24.17 -3.48 -24.54
CA ILE A 266 -24.92 -4.04 -25.67
C ILE A 266 -26.11 -4.84 -25.14
N TYR A 267 -27.31 -4.29 -25.29
CA TYR A 267 -28.54 -4.89 -24.76
C TYR A 267 -29.20 -5.91 -25.70
N ASP A 268 -28.77 -6.02 -26.96
CA ASP A 268 -29.12 -7.17 -27.82
C ASP A 268 -28.23 -8.38 -27.49
N PRO A 269 -28.81 -9.52 -27.06
CA PRO A 269 -28.01 -10.67 -26.64
C PRO A 269 -27.11 -11.26 -27.72
N LYS A 270 -27.58 -11.29 -28.98
CA LYS A 270 -26.83 -11.92 -30.08
C LYS A 270 -25.64 -11.06 -30.49
N GLU A 271 -25.85 -9.76 -30.57
CA GLU A 271 -24.79 -8.78 -30.80
C GLU A 271 -23.75 -8.84 -29.68
N ALA A 272 -24.19 -8.85 -28.42
CA ALA A 272 -23.32 -8.91 -27.26
C ALA A 272 -22.46 -10.19 -27.25
N HIS A 273 -23.05 -11.35 -27.53
CA HIS A 273 -22.32 -12.62 -27.61
C HIS A 273 -21.31 -12.63 -28.76
N SER A 274 -21.73 -12.22 -29.96
CA SER A 274 -20.84 -12.15 -31.12
C SER A 274 -19.66 -11.21 -30.88
N PHE A 275 -19.91 -10.07 -30.24
CA PHE A 275 -18.90 -9.08 -29.94
C PHE A 275 -17.91 -9.56 -28.87
N ALA A 276 -18.39 -10.21 -27.80
CA ALA A 276 -17.54 -10.83 -26.80
C ALA A 276 -16.55 -11.82 -27.43
N ARG A 277 -17.04 -12.68 -28.34
CA ARG A 277 -16.21 -13.64 -29.06
C ARG A 277 -15.18 -12.98 -29.98
N GLU A 278 -15.58 -11.94 -30.73
CA GLU A 278 -14.67 -11.13 -31.56
C GLU A 278 -13.51 -10.57 -30.71
N ILE A 279 -13.83 -9.99 -29.55
CA ILE A 279 -12.85 -9.40 -28.63
C ILE A 279 -11.86 -10.45 -28.13
N ASN A 280 -12.39 -11.59 -27.66
CA ASN A 280 -11.57 -12.68 -27.11
C ASN A 280 -10.62 -13.26 -28.18
N ASP A 281 -11.11 -13.48 -29.40
CA ASP A 281 -10.30 -14.00 -30.50
C ASP A 281 -9.24 -12.97 -30.96
N TYR A 282 -9.61 -11.69 -31.01
CA TYR A 282 -8.69 -10.61 -31.35
C TYR A 282 -7.51 -10.55 -30.37
N VAL A 283 -7.77 -10.40 -29.07
CA VAL A 283 -6.70 -10.22 -28.08
C VAL A 283 -5.84 -11.47 -27.94
N ALA A 284 -6.43 -12.66 -28.05
CA ALA A 284 -5.68 -13.92 -28.06
C ALA A 284 -4.64 -13.95 -29.19
N GLU A 285 -4.99 -13.48 -30.39
CA GLU A 285 -4.02 -13.39 -31.49
C GLU A 285 -2.99 -12.27 -31.26
N GLN A 286 -3.36 -11.14 -30.66
CA GLN A 286 -2.42 -10.04 -30.39
C GLN A 286 -1.33 -10.38 -29.36
N ILE A 287 -1.68 -11.17 -28.33
CA ILE A 287 -0.75 -11.56 -27.26
C ILE A 287 0.05 -12.83 -27.59
N LYS A 288 -0.27 -13.51 -28.69
CA LYS A 288 0.41 -14.73 -29.13
C LYS A 288 1.91 -14.49 -29.33
N GLY A 289 2.72 -15.39 -28.77
CA GLY A 289 4.18 -15.27 -28.74
C GLY A 289 4.73 -14.24 -27.74
N LYS A 290 3.86 -13.61 -26.92
CA LYS A 290 4.21 -12.66 -25.86
C LYS A 290 3.62 -13.08 -24.51
N GLU A 291 3.36 -14.37 -24.33
CA GLU A 291 2.71 -14.94 -23.15
C GLU A 291 3.59 -14.90 -21.89
N ASP A 292 4.87 -14.50 -22.02
CA ASP A 292 5.77 -14.17 -20.91
C ASP A 292 5.59 -12.73 -20.40
N ARG A 293 4.77 -11.91 -21.07
CA ARG A 293 4.44 -10.52 -20.74
C ARG A 293 2.96 -10.27 -20.56
N PHE A 294 2.12 -10.98 -21.31
CA PHE A 294 0.69 -10.73 -21.35
C PHE A 294 -0.13 -11.99 -21.08
N GLY A 295 -1.23 -11.78 -20.36
CA GLY A 295 -2.38 -12.67 -20.30
C GLY A 295 -3.65 -11.86 -20.59
N CYS A 296 -4.81 -12.51 -20.61
CA CYS A 296 -6.08 -11.81 -20.78
C CYS A 296 -7.16 -12.43 -19.91
N PHE A 297 -8.09 -11.60 -19.47
CA PHE A 297 -9.39 -12.01 -18.97
C PHE A 297 -10.38 -12.20 -20.11
N ALA A 298 -11.29 -13.15 -19.94
CA ALA A 298 -12.41 -13.33 -20.85
C ALA A 298 -13.35 -12.14 -20.76
N THR A 299 -13.69 -11.61 -21.93
CA THR A 299 -14.80 -10.67 -22.11
C THR A 299 -16.04 -11.49 -22.38
N LEU A 300 -17.12 -11.23 -21.65
CA LEU A 300 -18.33 -12.06 -21.69
C LEU A 300 -19.57 -11.22 -21.96
N SER A 301 -20.50 -11.80 -22.71
CA SER A 301 -21.90 -11.40 -22.64
C SER A 301 -22.54 -12.09 -21.43
N MET A 302 -23.25 -11.33 -20.62
CA MET A 302 -23.89 -11.83 -19.39
C MET A 302 -25.42 -11.83 -19.51
N HIS A 303 -25.95 -11.98 -20.72
CA HIS A 303 -27.40 -12.10 -20.95
C HIS A 303 -27.93 -13.49 -20.55
N ASP A 304 -27.14 -14.54 -20.77
CA ASP A 304 -27.48 -15.92 -20.40
C ASP A 304 -26.33 -16.58 -19.62
N PRO A 305 -26.58 -17.14 -18.41
CA PRO A 305 -25.54 -17.76 -17.59
C PRO A 305 -24.84 -18.95 -18.25
N SER A 306 -25.54 -19.75 -19.05
CA SER A 306 -24.98 -20.94 -19.69
C SER A 306 -24.09 -20.56 -20.88
N GLU A 307 -24.48 -19.54 -21.64
CA GLU A 307 -23.70 -19.00 -22.75
C GLU A 307 -22.42 -18.30 -22.23
N ALA A 308 -22.54 -17.51 -21.16
CA ALA A 308 -21.39 -16.90 -20.48
C ALA A 308 -20.40 -17.97 -19.98
N ALA A 309 -20.92 -19.04 -19.37
CA ALA A 309 -20.12 -20.16 -18.87
C ALA A 309 -19.37 -20.87 -20.01
N ALA A 310 -20.07 -21.15 -21.12
CA ALA A 310 -19.48 -21.82 -22.27
C ALA A 310 -18.37 -20.98 -22.93
N GLU A 311 -18.55 -19.66 -23.02
CA GLU A 311 -17.51 -18.78 -23.55
C GLU A 311 -16.33 -18.64 -22.59
N LEU A 312 -16.56 -18.57 -21.27
CA LEU A 312 -15.48 -18.60 -20.28
C LEU A 312 -14.66 -19.88 -20.39
N GLU A 313 -15.32 -21.05 -20.47
CA GLU A 313 -14.65 -22.34 -20.64
C GLU A 313 -13.83 -22.37 -21.94
N ARG A 314 -14.36 -21.82 -23.04
CA ARG A 314 -13.61 -21.69 -24.30
C ARG A 314 -12.36 -20.82 -24.12
N CYS A 315 -12.49 -19.64 -23.53
CA CYS A 315 -11.40 -18.71 -23.31
C CYS A 315 -10.29 -19.31 -22.45
N VAL A 316 -10.64 -19.95 -21.34
CA VAL A 316 -9.65 -20.55 -20.43
C VAL A 316 -8.99 -21.76 -21.08
N LEU A 317 -9.77 -22.71 -21.61
CA LEU A 317 -9.22 -23.99 -22.09
C LEU A 317 -8.55 -23.89 -23.45
N LYS A 318 -9.02 -23.02 -24.35
CA LYS A 318 -8.49 -22.91 -25.72
C LYS A 318 -7.56 -21.72 -25.92
N LEU A 319 -7.80 -20.60 -25.22
CA LEU A 319 -7.03 -19.37 -25.39
C LEU A 319 -6.07 -19.09 -24.21
N GLY A 320 -6.13 -19.89 -23.13
CA GLY A 320 -5.23 -19.75 -21.98
C GLY A 320 -5.51 -18.54 -21.09
N PHE A 321 -6.73 -18.00 -21.16
CA PHE A 321 -7.14 -16.83 -20.39
C PHE A 321 -7.14 -17.09 -18.88
N LYS A 322 -6.99 -16.03 -18.09
CA LYS A 322 -6.70 -16.08 -16.64
C LYS A 322 -7.93 -15.90 -15.75
N GLY A 323 -9.13 -15.94 -16.32
CA GLY A 323 -10.40 -15.68 -15.64
C GLY A 323 -11.35 -14.89 -16.54
N ALA A 324 -12.30 -14.19 -15.95
CA ALA A 324 -13.17 -13.23 -16.62
C ALA A 324 -13.03 -11.84 -15.99
N LEU A 325 -13.27 -10.78 -16.79
CA LEU A 325 -13.53 -9.44 -16.28
C LEU A 325 -14.81 -8.94 -16.93
N VAL A 326 -15.76 -8.50 -16.11
CA VAL A 326 -17.09 -8.05 -16.52
C VAL A 326 -17.37 -6.68 -15.92
N ASN A 327 -17.86 -5.77 -16.74
CA ASN A 327 -18.16 -4.39 -16.36
C ASN A 327 -19.54 -4.28 -15.70
N ASP A 328 -19.65 -4.81 -14.47
CA ASP A 328 -20.84 -4.78 -13.64
C ASP A 328 -22.07 -5.39 -14.36
N THR A 329 -23.28 -4.95 -14.04
CA THR A 329 -24.52 -5.46 -14.64
C THR A 329 -24.57 -5.35 -16.17
N GLN A 330 -25.10 -6.39 -16.82
CA GLN A 330 -25.40 -6.37 -18.25
C GLN A 330 -26.67 -5.55 -18.51
N ARG A 331 -26.59 -4.58 -19.43
CA ARG A 331 -27.80 -3.89 -19.93
C ARG A 331 -28.65 -4.87 -20.73
N SER A 332 -29.96 -4.79 -20.55
CA SER A 332 -30.93 -5.62 -21.27
C SER A 332 -32.25 -4.89 -21.50
N GLY A 333 -33.25 -5.59 -22.03
CA GLY A 333 -34.56 -5.02 -22.33
C GLY A 333 -34.59 -4.28 -23.66
N GLN A 334 -35.78 -3.83 -24.06
CA GLN A 334 -36.01 -3.26 -25.39
C GLN A 334 -35.22 -1.95 -25.64
N ASP A 335 -35.08 -1.14 -24.60
CA ASP A 335 -34.40 0.17 -24.67
C ASP A 335 -33.05 0.18 -23.91
N GLY A 336 -32.61 -0.99 -23.42
CA GLY A 336 -31.38 -1.12 -22.64
C GLY A 336 -31.44 -0.46 -21.25
N ASP A 337 -32.62 -0.30 -20.65
CA ASP A 337 -32.78 0.30 -19.31
C ASP A 337 -32.80 -0.75 -18.18
N ASP A 338 -32.95 -2.03 -18.51
CA ASP A 338 -32.92 -3.12 -17.54
C ASP A 338 -31.46 -3.49 -17.18
N MET A 339 -31.29 -4.09 -15.99
CA MET A 339 -29.99 -4.47 -15.44
C MET A 339 -30.02 -5.94 -15.00
N ILE A 340 -29.15 -6.77 -15.57
CA ILE A 340 -28.97 -8.15 -15.15
C ILE A 340 -27.84 -8.20 -14.11
N PHE A 341 -28.21 -8.54 -12.87
CA PHE A 341 -27.28 -8.86 -11.79
C PHE A 341 -26.91 -10.34 -11.82
N CYS A 342 -25.73 -10.69 -11.30
CA CYS A 342 -25.18 -12.05 -11.32
C CYS A 342 -25.21 -12.75 -9.94
N ASP A 343 -26.17 -12.39 -9.08
CA ASP A 343 -26.26 -12.86 -7.69
C ASP A 343 -27.47 -13.78 -7.40
N GLY A 344 -28.32 -14.01 -8.41
CA GLY A 344 -29.43 -14.98 -8.37
C GLY A 344 -28.98 -16.44 -8.56
N PRO A 345 -29.83 -17.42 -8.19
CA PRO A 345 -29.53 -18.86 -8.33
C PRO A 345 -29.38 -19.31 -9.80
N GLU A 346 -29.99 -18.62 -10.75
CA GLU A 346 -29.81 -18.88 -12.18
C GLU A 346 -28.36 -18.72 -12.66
N TRP A 347 -27.55 -17.97 -11.92
CA TRP A 347 -26.12 -17.78 -12.18
C TRP A 347 -25.23 -18.87 -11.59
N ASP A 348 -25.77 -19.83 -10.85
CA ASP A 348 -24.98 -20.89 -10.23
C ASP A 348 -24.22 -21.73 -11.28
N VAL A 349 -24.78 -21.96 -12.48
CA VAL A 349 -24.09 -22.65 -13.58
C VAL A 349 -22.82 -21.93 -14.04
N PHE A 350 -22.82 -20.61 -14.00
CA PHE A 350 -21.66 -19.79 -14.32
C PHE A 350 -20.61 -19.86 -13.21
N TRP A 351 -21.04 -19.72 -11.95
CA TRP A 351 -20.14 -19.79 -10.80
C TRP A 351 -19.53 -21.18 -10.58
N GLU A 352 -20.27 -22.25 -10.86
CA GLU A 352 -19.76 -23.63 -10.92
C GLU A 352 -18.67 -23.75 -12.00
N THR A 353 -18.84 -23.09 -13.15
CA THR A 353 -17.83 -23.09 -14.21
C THR A 353 -16.57 -22.34 -13.80
N CYS A 354 -16.69 -21.16 -13.18
CA CYS A 354 -15.55 -20.42 -12.61
C CYS A 354 -14.76 -21.28 -11.61
N THR A 355 -15.46 -21.95 -10.68
CA THR A 355 -14.82 -22.79 -9.67
C THR A 355 -14.23 -24.09 -10.23
N LYS A 356 -14.88 -24.72 -11.20
CA LYS A 356 -14.36 -25.90 -11.92
C LYS A 356 -13.09 -25.59 -12.69
N LEU A 357 -13.03 -24.44 -13.35
CA LEU A 357 -11.85 -23.96 -14.06
C LEU A 357 -10.76 -23.42 -13.12
N ASP A 358 -11.12 -23.16 -11.86
CA ASP A 358 -10.26 -22.59 -10.82
C ASP A 358 -9.59 -21.28 -11.29
N VAL A 359 -10.43 -20.39 -11.81
CA VAL A 359 -10.05 -19.04 -12.26
C VAL A 359 -10.95 -17.98 -11.59
N PRO A 360 -10.40 -16.79 -11.28
CA PRO A 360 -11.18 -15.72 -10.68
C PRO A 360 -12.08 -14.99 -11.69
N PHE A 361 -13.07 -14.29 -11.15
CA PHE A 361 -13.91 -13.34 -11.86
C PHE A 361 -13.67 -11.92 -11.31
N TYR A 362 -13.31 -11.00 -12.19
CA TYR A 362 -13.08 -9.60 -11.86
C TYR A 362 -14.36 -8.81 -12.14
N LEU A 363 -14.94 -8.23 -11.09
CA LEU A 363 -16.11 -7.37 -11.17
C LEU A 363 -15.65 -5.91 -11.28
N HIS A 364 -15.68 -5.38 -12.49
CA HIS A 364 -15.23 -4.03 -12.84
C HIS A 364 -16.42 -3.08 -12.96
N PRO A 365 -16.29 -1.77 -12.71
CA PRO A 365 -17.41 -0.83 -12.84
C PRO A 365 -17.86 -0.56 -14.29
N ARG A 366 -19.05 0.06 -14.42
CA ARG A 366 -19.50 0.75 -15.64
C ARG A 366 -20.22 2.05 -15.32
N ASN A 367 -20.41 2.89 -16.34
CA ASN A 367 -21.19 4.12 -16.21
C ASN A 367 -22.68 3.82 -15.93
N PRO A 368 -23.36 4.66 -15.13
CA PRO A 368 -24.81 4.62 -14.99
C PRO A 368 -25.47 4.97 -16.33
N THR A 369 -26.60 4.33 -16.64
CA THR A 369 -27.33 4.48 -17.90
C THR A 369 -28.81 4.72 -17.66
N GLY A 370 -29.51 5.14 -18.72
CA GLY A 370 -30.96 5.23 -18.77
C GLY A 370 -31.59 6.01 -17.61
N THR A 371 -32.62 5.46 -16.98
CA THR A 371 -33.37 6.14 -15.92
C THR A 371 -32.53 6.44 -14.68
N MET A 372 -31.57 5.58 -14.34
CA MET A 372 -30.65 5.81 -13.23
C MET A 372 -29.74 7.02 -13.51
N PHE A 373 -29.19 7.11 -14.73
CA PHE A 373 -28.41 8.26 -15.18
C PHE A 373 -29.22 9.55 -15.07
N GLU A 374 -30.42 9.58 -15.64
CA GLU A 374 -31.27 10.78 -15.67
C GLU A 374 -31.65 11.27 -14.27
N LYS A 375 -31.97 10.35 -13.35
CA LYS A 375 -32.45 10.72 -12.00
C LYS A 375 -31.32 11.09 -11.03
N LEU A 376 -30.19 10.38 -11.09
CA LEU A 376 -29.15 10.50 -10.06
C LEU A 376 -27.88 11.20 -10.53
N TRP A 377 -27.58 11.22 -11.83
CA TRP A 377 -26.23 11.56 -12.30
C TRP A 377 -26.18 12.74 -13.25
N LYS A 378 -27.21 12.95 -14.08
CA LYS A 378 -27.27 14.01 -15.09
C LYS A 378 -26.90 15.40 -14.55
N ASP A 379 -27.50 15.81 -13.43
CA ASP A 379 -27.30 17.13 -12.82
C ASP A 379 -26.00 17.25 -12.00
N ARG A 380 -25.24 16.15 -11.88
CA ARG A 380 -23.97 16.05 -11.15
C ARG A 380 -22.97 15.18 -11.89
N LYS A 381 -22.91 15.36 -13.22
CA LYS A 381 -22.17 14.49 -14.16
C LYS A 381 -20.68 14.30 -13.83
N TRP A 382 -20.07 15.21 -13.07
CA TRP A 382 -18.68 15.09 -12.62
C TRP A 382 -18.46 13.98 -11.58
N LEU A 383 -19.52 13.40 -11.03
CA LEU A 383 -19.47 12.25 -10.13
C LEU A 383 -19.60 10.90 -10.86
N ILE A 384 -19.81 10.93 -12.18
CA ILE A 384 -19.79 9.74 -13.03
C ILE A 384 -18.35 9.28 -13.18
N GLY A 385 -18.12 7.98 -13.02
CA GLY A 385 -16.79 7.38 -13.09
C GLY A 385 -16.15 7.17 -11.72
N PRO A 386 -14.80 7.24 -11.65
CA PRO A 386 -14.04 7.05 -10.42
C PRO A 386 -14.47 7.90 -9.21
N PRO A 387 -14.96 9.16 -9.36
CA PRO A 387 -15.27 9.98 -8.19
C PRO A 387 -16.37 9.42 -7.28
N LEU A 388 -17.32 8.64 -7.81
CA LEU A 388 -18.36 8.02 -6.99
C LEU A 388 -19.08 6.84 -7.67
N SER A 389 -19.59 7.02 -8.89
CA SER A 389 -20.59 6.10 -9.45
C SER A 389 -20.07 4.68 -9.66
N PHE A 390 -18.78 4.53 -9.99
CA PHE A 390 -18.14 3.24 -10.21
C PHE A 390 -18.17 2.35 -8.96
N ALA A 391 -17.66 2.87 -7.84
CA ALA A 391 -17.66 2.13 -6.57
C ALA A 391 -19.07 1.84 -6.05
N GLN A 392 -20.05 2.72 -6.32
CA GLN A 392 -21.45 2.47 -5.95
C GLN A 392 -22.05 1.28 -6.69
N GLY A 393 -21.76 1.11 -7.98
CA GLY A 393 -22.23 -0.02 -8.78
C GLY A 393 -21.60 -1.34 -8.32
N VAL A 394 -20.26 -1.40 -8.30
CA VAL A 394 -19.54 -2.62 -7.92
C VAL A 394 -19.78 -3.00 -6.46
N GLY A 395 -19.81 -2.01 -5.56
CA GLY A 395 -20.12 -2.24 -4.14
C GLY A 395 -21.50 -2.84 -3.93
N LEU A 396 -22.51 -2.37 -4.67
CA LEU A 396 -23.86 -2.94 -4.66
C LEU A 396 -23.85 -4.38 -5.19
N SER A 397 -23.27 -4.61 -6.37
CA SER A 397 -23.25 -5.92 -7.02
C SER A 397 -22.51 -6.97 -6.17
N LEU A 398 -21.35 -6.63 -5.60
CA LEU A 398 -20.60 -7.55 -4.72
C LEU A 398 -21.36 -7.86 -3.43
N LEU A 399 -21.90 -6.84 -2.75
CA LEU A 399 -22.66 -7.07 -1.52
C LEU A 399 -23.95 -7.84 -1.81
N GLY A 400 -24.57 -7.66 -2.98
CA GLY A 400 -25.65 -8.50 -3.47
C GLY A 400 -25.24 -9.98 -3.54
N MET A 401 -24.10 -10.29 -4.18
CA MET A 401 -23.54 -11.64 -4.22
C MET A 401 -23.31 -12.24 -2.81
N VAL A 402 -22.78 -11.43 -1.88
CA VAL A 402 -22.59 -11.84 -0.48
C VAL A 402 -23.93 -12.18 0.18
N THR A 403 -24.88 -11.26 0.15
CA THR A 403 -26.13 -11.42 0.90
C THR A 403 -27.08 -12.44 0.28
N ASN A 404 -27.01 -12.64 -1.04
CA ASN A 404 -27.75 -13.67 -1.76
C ASN A 404 -27.06 -15.05 -1.70
N GLY A 405 -25.96 -15.19 -0.96
CA GLY A 405 -25.35 -16.47 -0.63
C GLY A 405 -24.56 -17.12 -1.77
N VAL A 406 -24.08 -16.35 -2.74
CA VAL A 406 -23.29 -16.88 -3.88
C VAL A 406 -22.05 -17.61 -3.36
N PHE A 407 -21.30 -17.01 -2.43
CA PHE A 407 -20.10 -17.62 -1.85
C PHE A 407 -20.39 -18.79 -0.91
N ASP A 408 -21.62 -18.92 -0.40
CA ASP A 408 -22.01 -20.08 0.39
C ASP A 408 -22.31 -21.28 -0.49
N ARG A 409 -22.91 -21.05 -1.66
CA ARG A 409 -23.13 -22.08 -2.69
C ARG A 409 -21.83 -22.45 -3.41
N HIS A 410 -20.94 -21.48 -3.61
CA HIS A 410 -19.68 -21.62 -4.35
C HIS A 410 -18.48 -21.20 -3.48
N PRO A 411 -18.12 -21.96 -2.43
CA PRO A 411 -17.11 -21.54 -1.43
C PRO A 411 -15.70 -21.36 -1.97
N ASN A 412 -15.38 -21.93 -3.14
CA ASN A 412 -14.09 -21.79 -3.79
C ASN A 412 -14.05 -20.62 -4.79
N LEU A 413 -15.19 -19.95 -5.06
CA LEU A 413 -15.25 -18.84 -6.01
C LEU A 413 -14.33 -17.71 -5.57
N GLN A 414 -13.50 -17.23 -6.49
CA GLN A 414 -12.62 -16.08 -6.28
C GLN A 414 -13.15 -14.88 -7.07
N ILE A 415 -13.45 -13.80 -6.36
CA ILE A 415 -13.86 -12.52 -6.94
C ILE A 415 -12.77 -11.48 -6.73
N ILE A 416 -12.52 -10.66 -7.74
CA ILE A 416 -11.60 -9.52 -7.67
C ILE A 416 -12.39 -8.24 -7.91
N ILE A 417 -12.10 -7.21 -7.14
CA ILE A 417 -12.62 -5.86 -7.33
C ILE A 417 -11.47 -4.85 -7.34
N GLY A 418 -11.63 -3.77 -8.11
CA GLY A 418 -10.64 -2.72 -8.27
C GLY A 418 -10.62 -1.71 -7.12
N HIS A 419 -9.85 -0.64 -7.31
CA HIS A 419 -10.00 0.63 -6.58
C HIS A 419 -9.88 0.52 -5.05
N LEU A 420 -9.09 -0.44 -4.57
CA LEU A 420 -8.99 -0.83 -3.17
C LEU A 420 -10.34 -1.22 -2.56
N GLY A 421 -11.19 -1.86 -3.36
CA GLY A 421 -12.42 -2.49 -2.92
C GLY A 421 -13.62 -1.55 -2.79
N GLU A 422 -13.72 -0.53 -3.64
CA GLU A 422 -15.03 0.06 -3.99
C GLU A 422 -15.84 0.55 -2.78
N HIS A 423 -15.17 1.29 -1.88
CA HIS A 423 -15.67 1.82 -0.61
C HIS A 423 -15.98 0.80 0.50
N ILE A 424 -15.87 -0.50 0.24
CA ILE A 424 -16.25 -1.52 1.23
C ILE A 424 -15.28 -1.56 2.43
N PRO A 425 -13.93 -1.54 2.27
CA PRO A 425 -13.03 -1.72 3.40
C PRO A 425 -13.19 -0.70 4.54
N PRO A 426 -13.33 0.61 4.30
CA PRO A 426 -13.60 1.57 5.37
C PRO A 426 -14.90 1.30 6.15
N ASP A 427 -15.90 0.69 5.51
CA ASP A 427 -17.19 0.38 6.11
C ASP A 427 -17.29 -1.06 6.64
N LEU A 428 -16.21 -1.87 6.60
CA LEU A 428 -16.26 -3.28 7.00
C LEU A 428 -16.81 -3.50 8.41
N TRP A 429 -16.39 -2.69 9.38
CA TRP A 429 -16.95 -2.77 10.74
C TRP A 429 -18.46 -2.50 10.75
N ARG A 430 -18.91 -1.48 10.02
CA ARG A 430 -20.32 -1.10 9.97
C ARG A 430 -21.16 -2.17 9.26
N ILE A 431 -20.69 -2.66 8.12
CA ILE A 431 -21.36 -3.70 7.34
C ILE A 431 -21.48 -4.97 8.19
N ASP A 432 -20.38 -5.41 8.82
CA ASP A 432 -20.35 -6.59 9.68
C ASP A 432 -21.32 -6.46 10.86
N HIS A 433 -21.26 -5.34 11.60
CA HIS A 433 -22.21 -5.07 12.70
C HIS A 433 -23.68 -5.14 12.23
N TRP A 434 -24.02 -4.46 11.13
CA TRP A 434 -25.40 -4.50 10.63
C TRP A 434 -25.81 -5.86 10.09
N PHE A 435 -24.88 -6.62 9.51
CA PHE A 435 -25.13 -7.97 9.02
C PHE A 435 -25.38 -8.92 10.18
N GLU A 436 -24.46 -9.01 11.13
CA GLU A 436 -24.53 -9.96 12.23
C GLU A 436 -25.62 -9.62 13.25
N ASP A 437 -25.72 -8.35 13.65
CA ASP A 437 -26.58 -7.96 14.79
C ASP A 437 -28.01 -7.63 14.38
N ILE A 438 -28.25 -7.29 13.11
CA ILE A 438 -29.56 -6.83 12.63
C ILE A 438 -30.08 -7.70 11.49
N LYS A 439 -29.37 -7.77 10.35
CA LYS A 439 -29.92 -8.38 9.12
C LYS A 439 -30.00 -9.90 9.21
N LYS A 440 -29.01 -10.57 9.80
CA LYS A 440 -29.04 -12.02 10.02
C LYS A 440 -30.21 -12.45 10.92
N PRO A 441 -30.42 -11.83 12.11
CA PRO A 441 -31.61 -12.07 12.92
C PRO A 441 -32.94 -11.81 12.21
N LEU A 442 -32.98 -10.83 11.29
CA LEU A 442 -34.17 -10.52 10.47
C LEU A 442 -34.40 -11.49 9.29
N GLY A 443 -33.50 -12.45 9.06
CA GLY A 443 -33.68 -13.51 8.05
C GLY A 443 -32.55 -13.67 7.04
N MET A 444 -31.58 -12.74 6.98
CA MET A 444 -30.46 -12.83 6.04
C MET A 444 -29.61 -14.10 6.25
N ALA A 445 -29.58 -14.65 7.47
CA ALA A 445 -28.87 -15.89 7.79
C ALA A 445 -29.37 -17.12 7.00
N ALA A 446 -30.57 -17.05 6.42
CA ALA A 446 -31.09 -18.10 5.54
C ALA A 446 -30.24 -18.24 4.25
N GLN A 447 -29.65 -17.13 3.77
CA GLN A 447 -28.89 -17.07 2.53
C GLN A 447 -27.40 -16.84 2.75
N CYS A 448 -27.02 -15.91 3.63
CA CYS A 448 -25.63 -15.53 3.93
C CYS A 448 -25.17 -16.15 5.25
N LYS A 449 -24.23 -17.10 5.19
CA LYS A 449 -23.84 -17.95 6.34
C LYS A 449 -22.67 -17.39 7.13
N LYS A 450 -21.69 -16.79 6.47
CA LYS A 450 -20.43 -16.32 7.10
C LYS A 450 -20.44 -14.81 7.30
N THR A 451 -19.44 -14.29 8.00
CA THR A 451 -19.28 -12.84 8.18
C THR A 451 -18.76 -12.20 6.90
N ILE A 452 -18.90 -10.87 6.74
CA ILE A 452 -18.30 -10.19 5.57
C ILE A 452 -16.78 -10.37 5.55
N ARG A 453 -16.14 -10.38 6.73
CA ARG A 453 -14.69 -10.58 6.88
C ARG A 453 -14.25 -11.98 6.45
N ASP A 454 -15.06 -13.01 6.69
CA ASP A 454 -14.78 -14.37 6.20
C ASP A 454 -14.75 -14.42 4.67
N TYR A 455 -15.69 -13.75 3.99
CA TYR A 455 -15.70 -13.70 2.53
C TYR A 455 -14.51 -12.89 1.98
N PHE A 456 -14.08 -11.81 2.63
CA PHE A 456 -12.82 -11.13 2.26
C PHE A 456 -11.59 -12.02 2.44
N ALA A 457 -11.55 -12.83 3.50
CA ALA A 457 -10.44 -13.74 3.74
C ALA A 457 -10.40 -14.92 2.74
N GLN A 458 -11.54 -15.37 2.22
CA GLN A 458 -11.67 -16.64 1.47
C GLN A 458 -11.98 -16.46 -0.02
N ASN A 459 -12.78 -15.46 -0.38
CA ASN A 459 -13.40 -15.33 -1.71
C ASN A 459 -13.01 -14.03 -2.43
N ILE A 460 -12.91 -12.91 -1.72
CA ILE A 460 -12.73 -11.59 -2.34
C ILE A 460 -11.27 -11.13 -2.29
N TRP A 461 -10.77 -10.61 -3.41
CA TRP A 461 -9.50 -9.93 -3.58
C TRP A 461 -9.76 -8.47 -3.96
N ILE A 462 -8.88 -7.56 -3.55
CA ILE A 462 -8.91 -6.16 -4.01
C ILE A 462 -7.64 -5.82 -4.76
N THR A 463 -7.70 -4.86 -5.68
CA THR A 463 -6.50 -4.34 -6.36
C THR A 463 -6.25 -2.86 -6.09
N THR A 464 -5.04 -2.37 -6.38
CA THR A 464 -4.65 -0.95 -6.21
C THR A 464 -4.97 -0.05 -7.40
N SER A 465 -5.71 -0.54 -8.40
CA SER A 465 -6.09 0.20 -9.62
C SER A 465 -6.67 1.58 -9.28
N GLY A 466 -6.20 2.63 -9.94
CA GLY A 466 -6.69 4.01 -9.74
C GLY A 466 -6.67 4.56 -8.31
N ASN A 467 -6.05 3.86 -7.35
CA ASN A 467 -6.10 4.22 -5.94
C ASN A 467 -4.71 4.13 -5.30
N PHE A 468 -3.83 5.02 -5.77
CA PHE A 468 -2.44 5.11 -5.36
C PHE A 468 -2.27 5.84 -4.01
N SER A 469 -3.01 5.38 -3.01
CA SER A 469 -3.10 6.00 -1.68
C SER A 469 -2.50 5.09 -0.61
N SER A 470 -1.30 5.45 -0.11
CA SER A 470 -0.62 4.69 0.94
C SER A 470 -1.44 4.57 2.25
N PRO A 471 -2.13 5.63 2.73
CA PRO A 471 -2.98 5.51 3.91
C PRO A 471 -4.14 4.53 3.73
N LEU A 472 -4.80 4.54 2.56
CA LEU A 472 -5.91 3.63 2.29
C LEU A 472 -5.43 2.18 2.12
N LEU A 473 -4.27 1.98 1.48
CA LEU A 473 -3.64 0.68 1.40
C LEU A 473 -3.36 0.11 2.80
N GLN A 474 -2.84 0.94 3.72
CA GLN A 474 -2.57 0.52 5.10
C GLN A 474 -3.87 0.15 5.86
N LEU A 475 -4.96 0.90 5.63
CA LEU A 475 -6.28 0.54 6.15
C LEU A 475 -6.72 -0.82 5.62
N CYS A 476 -6.64 -1.03 4.31
CA CYS A 476 -7.02 -2.31 3.70
C CYS A 476 -6.18 -3.47 4.25
N MET A 477 -4.87 -3.31 4.36
CA MET A 477 -4.01 -4.33 4.96
C MET A 477 -4.41 -4.67 6.40
N THR A 478 -4.90 -3.69 7.15
CA THR A 478 -5.38 -3.86 8.53
C THR A 478 -6.73 -4.60 8.58
N GLU A 479 -7.66 -4.25 7.68
CA GLU A 479 -9.02 -4.80 7.68
C GLU A 479 -9.15 -6.17 7.00
N ILE A 480 -8.35 -6.47 5.97
CA ILE A 480 -8.49 -7.68 5.13
C ILE A 480 -7.23 -8.54 4.98
N SER A 481 -6.04 -8.05 5.37
CA SER A 481 -4.70 -8.62 5.11
C SER A 481 -4.07 -8.29 3.75
N ALA A 482 -2.75 -8.09 3.75
CA ALA A 482 -1.91 -7.97 2.56
C ALA A 482 -1.95 -9.21 1.65
N ASP A 483 -2.36 -10.37 2.18
CA ASP A 483 -2.53 -11.61 1.41
C ASP A 483 -3.73 -11.58 0.46
N ARG A 484 -4.59 -10.56 0.53
CA ARG A 484 -5.80 -10.40 -0.30
C ARG A 484 -5.77 -9.14 -1.17
N ILE A 485 -4.60 -8.51 -1.30
CA ILE A 485 -4.40 -7.28 -2.06
C ILE A 485 -3.44 -7.55 -3.22
N LEU A 486 -3.78 -7.05 -4.41
CA LEU A 486 -3.00 -7.17 -5.64
C LEU A 486 -2.62 -5.78 -6.16
N PHE A 487 -1.42 -5.62 -6.70
CA PHE A 487 -1.08 -4.42 -7.45
C PHE A 487 -1.82 -4.42 -8.80
N SER A 488 -2.32 -3.24 -9.19
CA SER A 488 -2.88 -2.94 -10.51
C SER A 488 -2.75 -1.45 -10.80
N ILE A 489 -2.88 -1.07 -12.08
CA ILE A 489 -2.71 0.31 -12.52
C ILE A 489 -4.05 0.95 -12.86
N ASP A 490 -4.90 0.28 -13.66
CA ASP A 490 -6.02 0.90 -14.41
C ASP A 490 -5.57 1.62 -15.70
N TYR A 491 -4.55 1.07 -16.38
CA TYR A 491 -4.08 1.67 -17.63
C TYR A 491 -5.08 1.39 -18.77
N PRO A 492 -5.44 2.38 -19.61
CA PRO A 492 -4.82 3.71 -19.77
C PRO A 492 -5.67 4.88 -19.24
N PHE A 493 -6.55 4.62 -18.28
CA PHE A 493 -7.21 5.70 -17.54
C PHE A 493 -6.20 6.36 -16.59
N GLU A 494 -5.37 5.52 -15.97
CA GLU A 494 -4.25 5.91 -15.14
C GLU A 494 -2.90 5.67 -15.83
N LYS A 495 -1.87 6.39 -15.37
CA LYS A 495 -0.52 6.27 -15.94
C LYS A 495 0.30 5.24 -15.18
N PHE A 496 1.13 4.50 -15.91
CA PHE A 496 2.18 3.66 -15.31
C PHE A 496 3.06 4.44 -14.34
N GLU A 497 3.42 5.68 -14.70
CA GLU A 497 4.27 6.55 -13.88
C GLU A 497 3.68 6.76 -12.48
N ASP A 498 2.41 7.15 -12.41
CA ASP A 498 1.73 7.47 -11.16
C ASP A 498 1.65 6.21 -10.26
N ALA A 499 1.19 5.09 -10.82
CA ALA A 499 1.04 3.83 -10.09
C ALA A 499 2.38 3.24 -9.61
N CYS A 500 3.35 3.12 -10.53
CA CYS A 500 4.58 2.41 -10.25
C CYS A 500 5.51 3.24 -9.34
N ILE A 501 5.60 4.56 -9.57
CA ILE A 501 6.40 5.43 -8.70
C ILE A 501 5.79 5.51 -7.30
N TRP A 502 4.46 5.57 -7.18
CA TRP A 502 3.79 5.47 -5.88
C TRP A 502 4.17 4.17 -5.19
N PHE A 503 3.92 3.02 -5.82
CA PHE A 503 4.13 1.72 -5.19
C PHE A 503 5.60 1.49 -4.81
N ASP A 504 6.55 1.93 -5.65
CA ASP A 504 7.98 1.91 -5.35
C ASP A 504 8.33 2.73 -4.11
N LYS A 505 7.68 3.88 -3.90
CA LYS A 505 7.92 4.76 -2.74
C LYS A 505 7.13 4.37 -1.49
N THR A 506 6.04 3.61 -1.63
CA THR A 506 5.23 3.21 -0.48
C THR A 506 6.06 2.41 0.53
N GLU A 507 6.03 2.88 1.78
CA GLU A 507 6.73 2.26 2.91
C GLU A 507 5.96 1.01 3.37
N LEU A 508 6.38 -0.15 2.85
CA LEU A 508 5.89 -1.46 3.26
C LEU A 508 7.08 -2.31 3.70
N ASN A 509 6.83 -3.29 4.57
CA ASN A 509 7.83 -4.33 4.79
C ASN A 509 8.06 -5.12 3.49
N LYS A 510 9.25 -5.70 3.33
CA LYS A 510 9.67 -6.36 2.08
C LYS A 510 8.76 -7.52 1.67
N ILE A 511 8.17 -8.22 2.64
CA ILE A 511 7.31 -9.38 2.40
C ILE A 511 6.00 -8.92 1.78
N ASP A 512 5.32 -7.97 2.41
CA ASP A 512 4.02 -7.49 1.93
C ASP A 512 4.17 -6.74 0.60
N LYS A 513 5.27 -6.00 0.41
CA LYS A 513 5.57 -5.36 -0.87
C LYS A 513 5.73 -6.36 -2.01
N LEU A 514 6.37 -7.51 -1.76
CA LEU A 514 6.48 -8.60 -2.74
C LEU A 514 5.14 -9.31 -2.97
N LYS A 515 4.38 -9.57 -1.90
CA LYS A 515 3.05 -10.18 -1.97
C LYS A 515 2.12 -9.37 -2.86
N ILE A 516 1.92 -8.10 -2.50
CA ILE A 516 1.02 -7.18 -3.21
C ILE A 516 1.53 -6.93 -4.62
N GLY A 517 2.83 -6.65 -4.77
CA GLY A 517 3.42 -6.34 -6.06
C GLY A 517 3.35 -7.49 -7.06
N ARG A 518 3.48 -8.76 -6.61
CA ARG A 518 3.47 -9.92 -7.52
C ARG A 518 3.10 -11.27 -6.95
N GLU A 519 3.57 -11.67 -5.78
CA GLU A 519 3.50 -13.09 -5.37
C GLU A 519 2.04 -13.55 -5.19
N ASN A 520 1.16 -12.66 -4.74
CA ASN A 520 -0.27 -12.94 -4.64
C ASN A 520 -0.88 -13.24 -6.01
N ALA A 521 -0.66 -12.36 -6.99
CA ALA A 521 -1.17 -12.54 -8.35
C ALA A 521 -0.53 -13.77 -9.02
N LYS A 522 0.79 -13.96 -8.89
CA LYS A 522 1.51 -15.12 -9.41
C LYS A 522 0.89 -16.44 -8.92
N LYS A 523 0.55 -16.50 -7.63
CA LYS A 523 -0.13 -17.66 -7.03
C LYS A 523 -1.58 -17.80 -7.50
N LEU A 524 -2.37 -16.73 -7.44
CA LEU A 524 -3.80 -16.73 -7.80
C LEU A 524 -4.01 -17.20 -9.25
N PHE A 525 -3.21 -16.65 -10.18
CA PHE A 525 -3.29 -16.93 -11.61
C PHE A 525 -2.42 -18.09 -12.09
N LYS A 526 -1.75 -18.78 -11.15
CA LYS A 526 -0.89 -19.94 -11.44
C LYS A 526 0.14 -19.63 -12.52
N LEU A 527 0.73 -18.44 -12.46
CA LEU A 527 1.69 -17.99 -13.47
C LEU A 527 3.02 -18.73 -13.31
N GLY A 528 3.52 -19.26 -14.42
CA GLY A 528 4.87 -19.81 -14.51
C GLY A 528 5.93 -18.70 -14.53
N ARG A 529 7.04 -18.96 -15.23
CA ARG A 529 8.06 -17.94 -15.45
C ARG A 529 7.55 -16.89 -16.44
N TYR A 530 7.57 -15.63 -16.02
CA TYR A 530 7.35 -14.45 -16.85
C TYR A 530 8.56 -13.52 -16.74
N LYS A 531 8.61 -12.43 -17.52
CA LYS A 531 9.71 -11.47 -17.46
C LYS A 531 9.94 -10.96 -16.03
N ASP A 532 11.18 -11.07 -15.56
CA ASP A 532 11.63 -10.63 -14.24
C ASP A 532 10.96 -11.32 -13.01
N SER A 533 10.10 -12.33 -13.21
CA SER A 533 9.34 -13.05 -12.16
C SER A 533 10.11 -13.60 -10.95
N GLU A 534 11.43 -13.75 -11.04
CA GLU A 534 12.30 -14.31 -10.00
C GLU A 534 13.33 -13.33 -9.45
N ALA A 535 13.41 -12.13 -10.03
CA ALA A 535 14.47 -11.24 -9.62
C ALA A 535 14.18 -10.69 -8.19
N GLN A 536 15.25 -10.40 -7.46
CA GLN A 536 15.20 -10.12 -6.02
C GLN A 536 15.06 -8.63 -5.74
N LEU A 537 14.39 -8.28 -4.64
CA LEU A 537 14.48 -6.95 -4.04
C LEU A 537 15.93 -6.67 -3.65
N LYS A 538 16.65 -5.91 -4.48
CA LYS A 538 18.00 -5.44 -4.13
C LYS A 538 17.90 -4.54 -2.88
N ARG A 539 18.96 -4.55 -2.06
CA ARG A 539 18.93 -4.09 -0.66
C ARG A 539 18.91 -2.59 -0.45
#